data_AF-A0A383WB42-F1
#
_entry.id   AF-A0A383WB42-F1
#
_cell.length_a   1.000
_cell.length_b   1.000
_cell.length_c   1.000
_cell.angle_alpha   90.00
_cell.angle_beta   90.00
_cell.angle_gamma   90.00
#
_symmetry.space_group_name_H-M   'P 1'
#
loop_
_entity.id
_entity.type
_entity.pdbx_description
1 polymer ?
#
loop_
_entity_poly.entity_id
_entity_poly.type
_entity_poly.pdbx_seq_one_letter_code
_entity_poly.pdbx_strand_id
1 'polypeptide(L)'
;MGSIGFAGLLLALMLVQARAGYLPYSQSAPPSQTALANDFCSIGGDDLLPSQNFCTTAGLNKDEPPTDKTCKLLDIAERLAASVVVPTGPAACTAMLQTSVVGPAAPVPLIDARPLPGTFVDLQFIGAEGPSAYWHWKHLNNFQLWAPCATSKASTTSTKGYVKNNNKALEWMRPASWTVLSTLWVPTSLYSNTSSPIATILTNSKTKQMTILIRGTQTLADLLTDLRYNLNSTGSLKFPGKTHQGFTELTNALWRNGVREALYSNVVKGSITSVSIAGHSMGGSVATLLAYAAQGYLLSQPKTKTFKNVKVDAYLFAAANVGNADFVEDFNDLVNARRYSFAFDLIPQLPCTPRMAACPNMLVPTPPSPTGFWEYASVGGLITMGPQMMPQQPTQWNFLVAITPCQAVRFVAATHSCSYSCFLSQFAGDLNNSCLLWDKNTPYGQGVVGGAGTYCAAGLGLFPVTDGAQYPEYINFAD
;
A
#
# COMPACT_ATOMS: atom_id res chain seq x y z
N MET A 1 24.48 -26.63 -5.93
CA MET A 1 23.88 -26.20 -4.65
C MET A 1 23.26 -24.84 -4.91
N GLY A 2 21.95 -24.58 -4.95
CA GLY A 2 20.73 -25.35 -4.77
C GLY A 2 19.56 -24.35 -4.80
N SER A 3 19.46 -23.52 -5.85
CA SER A 3 18.68 -22.27 -5.91
C SER A 3 17.17 -22.42 -6.16
N ILE A 4 16.53 -23.36 -5.46
CA ILE A 4 15.08 -23.64 -5.58
C ILE A 4 14.23 -22.84 -4.56
N GLY A 5 14.83 -22.25 -3.52
CA GLY A 5 14.11 -21.54 -2.44
C GLY A 5 13.46 -20.19 -2.81
N PHE A 6 13.79 -19.59 -3.95
CA PHE A 6 13.37 -18.22 -4.27
C PHE A 6 11.91 -18.11 -4.75
N ALA A 7 11.36 -19.15 -5.37
CA ALA A 7 10.02 -19.14 -5.95
C ALA A 7 8.90 -19.11 -4.89
N GLY A 8 9.17 -19.65 -3.69
CA GLY A 8 8.24 -19.62 -2.56
C GLY A 8 8.14 -18.26 -1.86
N LEU A 9 9.18 -17.41 -1.96
CA LEU A 9 9.20 -16.10 -1.32
C LEU A 9 8.32 -15.08 -2.05
N LEU A 10 8.51 -15.01 -3.37
CA LEU A 10 7.86 -14.06 -4.28
C LEU A 10 6.36 -14.36 -4.41
N LEU A 11 6.01 -15.65 -4.31
CA LEU A 11 4.69 -16.17 -4.00
C LEU A 11 4.06 -15.43 -2.82
N ALA A 12 4.65 -15.53 -1.62
CA ALA A 12 4.02 -15.05 -0.39
C ALA A 12 3.98 -13.52 -0.24
N LEU A 13 4.89 -12.81 -0.92
CA LEU A 13 4.88 -11.34 -1.05
C LEU A 13 3.58 -10.79 -1.61
N MET A 14 2.91 -11.54 -2.48
CA MET A 14 1.66 -11.11 -3.12
C MET A 14 0.41 -11.80 -2.53
N LEU A 15 0.58 -12.90 -1.77
CA LEU A 15 -0.53 -13.65 -1.14
C LEU A 15 -1.34 -12.83 -0.10
N VAL A 16 -0.79 -11.75 0.45
CA VAL A 16 -1.32 -11.13 1.69
C VAL A 16 -2.09 -9.84 1.48
N GLN A 17 -1.80 -9.08 0.42
CA GLN A 17 -2.58 -7.87 0.13
C GLN A 17 -4.06 -8.22 -0.12
N ALA A 18 -4.31 -9.40 -0.68
CA ALA A 18 -5.64 -9.96 -0.87
C ALA A 18 -6.27 -10.47 0.44
N ARG A 19 -5.55 -11.24 1.27
CA ARG A 19 -6.15 -11.94 2.43
C ARG A 19 -6.28 -11.13 3.73
N ALA A 20 -5.92 -9.85 3.75
CA ALA A 20 -5.96 -9.03 4.96
C ALA A 20 -7.38 -8.62 5.47
N GLY A 21 -8.46 -9.18 4.91
CA GLY A 21 -9.84 -8.96 5.34
C GLY A 21 -10.44 -10.17 6.07
N TYR A 22 -10.94 -9.94 7.28
CA TYR A 22 -11.59 -10.87 8.22
C TYR A 22 -12.49 -11.96 7.60
N LEU A 23 -12.39 -13.20 8.12
CA LEU A 23 -13.43 -14.23 8.03
C LEU A 23 -13.52 -15.01 9.35
N PRO A 24 -14.73 -15.38 9.82
CA PRO A 24 -14.98 -16.64 10.49
C PRO A 24 -15.39 -17.69 9.42
N TYR A 25 -14.69 -18.82 9.31
CA TYR A 25 -15.00 -19.86 8.32
C TYR A 25 -15.36 -21.21 8.96
N SER A 26 -16.39 -21.85 8.40
CA SER A 26 -16.85 -23.21 8.68
C SER A 26 -16.69 -24.08 7.42
N GLN A 27 -15.77 -25.04 7.52
CA GLN A 27 -15.62 -26.36 6.88
C GLN A 27 -16.03 -26.60 5.40
N SER A 28 -15.02 -26.75 4.54
CA SER A 28 -14.60 -28.04 3.95
C SER A 28 -13.09 -27.92 3.65
N ALA A 29 -12.27 -28.81 4.22
CA ALA A 29 -10.89 -28.51 4.61
C ALA A 29 -9.87 -28.46 3.45
N PRO A 30 -9.36 -27.27 3.05
CA PRO A 30 -8.02 -27.19 2.47
C PRO A 30 -6.98 -27.65 3.52
N PRO A 31 -5.76 -28.04 3.10
CA PRO A 31 -4.69 -28.38 4.03
C PRO A 31 -4.56 -27.29 5.10
N SER A 32 -4.37 -27.70 6.36
CA SER A 32 -4.21 -26.75 7.46
C SER A 32 -3.08 -25.77 7.14
N GLN A 33 -3.14 -24.53 7.64
CA GLN A 33 -2.02 -23.59 7.49
C GLN A 33 -0.70 -24.23 7.95
N THR A 34 -0.76 -25.12 8.94
CA THR A 34 0.35 -25.96 9.41
C THR A 34 0.87 -26.91 8.33
N ALA A 35 0.00 -27.59 7.57
CA ALA A 35 0.41 -28.49 6.49
C ALA A 35 1.07 -27.72 5.32
N LEU A 36 0.50 -26.59 4.91
CA LEU A 36 1.12 -25.71 3.90
C LEU A 36 2.45 -25.13 4.39
N ALA A 37 2.51 -24.69 5.66
CA ALA A 37 3.75 -24.18 6.25
C ALA A 37 4.83 -25.27 6.30
N ASN A 38 4.49 -26.50 6.67
CA ASN A 38 5.40 -27.64 6.70
C ASN A 38 5.90 -28.03 5.29
N ASP A 39 5.03 -27.98 4.28
CA ASP A 39 5.41 -28.20 2.88
C ASP A 39 6.36 -27.09 2.37
N PHE A 40 6.13 -25.82 2.73
CA PHE A 40 7.04 -24.73 2.36
C PHE A 40 8.39 -24.80 3.09
N CYS A 41 8.40 -25.19 4.37
CA CYS A 41 9.62 -25.43 5.13
C CYS A 41 10.46 -26.56 4.53
N SER A 42 9.81 -27.64 4.06
CA SER A 42 10.50 -28.79 3.50
C SER A 42 11.04 -28.56 2.07
N ILE A 43 10.42 -27.65 1.30
CA ILE A 43 10.85 -27.33 -0.07
C ILE A 43 11.95 -26.26 -0.12
N GLY A 44 11.94 -25.30 0.81
CA GLY A 44 12.80 -24.12 0.77
C GLY A 44 14.17 -24.24 1.46
N GLY A 45 14.29 -25.11 2.46
CA GLY A 45 15.42 -25.06 3.41
C GLY A 45 15.40 -23.77 4.26
N ASP A 46 16.37 -23.64 5.18
CA ASP A 46 16.51 -22.47 6.06
C ASP A 46 17.18 -21.25 5.38
N ASP A 47 17.27 -21.23 4.05
CA ASP A 47 17.96 -20.15 3.32
C ASP A 47 17.20 -18.82 3.48
N LEU A 48 17.74 -17.95 4.34
CA LEU A 48 17.21 -16.63 4.65
C LEU A 48 17.46 -15.65 3.50
N LEU A 49 16.39 -15.00 3.03
CA LEU A 49 16.50 -13.96 2.01
C LEU A 49 16.51 -12.56 2.65
N PRO A 50 17.56 -11.74 2.46
CA PRO A 50 17.62 -10.39 3.02
C PRO A 50 16.56 -9.48 2.40
N SER A 51 15.77 -8.83 3.24
CA SER A 51 14.64 -7.98 2.81
C SER A 51 15.05 -6.56 2.42
N GLN A 52 16.17 -6.05 2.95
CA GLN A 52 16.61 -4.66 2.74
C GLN A 52 17.08 -4.33 1.31
N ASN A 53 17.52 -5.34 0.56
CA ASN A 53 18.07 -5.18 -0.80
C ASN A 53 17.50 -6.22 -1.76
N PHE A 54 16.18 -6.43 -1.67
CA PHE A 54 15.52 -7.53 -2.36
C PHE A 54 15.84 -7.57 -3.86
N CYS A 55 15.78 -6.44 -4.55
CA CYS A 55 16.08 -6.34 -5.98
C CYS A 55 17.48 -6.83 -6.35
N THR A 56 18.49 -6.47 -5.54
CA THR A 56 19.88 -6.87 -5.76
C THR A 56 20.08 -8.35 -5.45
N THR A 57 19.56 -8.82 -4.34
CA THR A 57 19.62 -10.23 -3.93
C THR A 57 18.89 -11.13 -4.93
N ALA A 58 17.75 -10.69 -5.45
CA ALA A 58 16.97 -11.37 -6.47
C ALA A 58 17.62 -11.32 -7.86
N GLY A 59 18.64 -10.49 -8.05
CA GLY A 59 19.25 -10.23 -9.35
C GLY A 59 18.30 -9.57 -10.35
N LEU A 60 17.32 -8.81 -9.87
CA LEU A 60 16.30 -8.14 -10.69
C LEU A 60 16.76 -6.80 -11.27
N ASN A 61 17.80 -6.20 -10.69
CA ASN A 61 18.35 -4.89 -11.10
C ASN A 61 19.80 -4.93 -11.60
N LYS A 62 20.32 -6.11 -11.97
CA LYS A 62 21.69 -6.29 -12.45
C LYS A 62 21.90 -5.70 -13.85
N ASP A 63 23.15 -5.37 -14.17
CA ASP A 63 23.61 -4.96 -15.52
C ASP A 63 23.52 -6.06 -16.58
N GLU A 64 23.25 -7.29 -16.15
CA GLU A 64 23.17 -8.46 -17.02
C GLU A 64 21.73 -8.70 -17.45
N PRO A 65 21.48 -9.00 -18.75
CA PRO A 65 20.15 -9.32 -19.25
C PRO A 65 19.43 -10.34 -18.37
N PRO A 66 18.13 -10.18 -18.12
CA PRO A 66 17.41 -11.10 -17.26
C PRO A 66 17.52 -12.51 -17.80
N THR A 67 17.96 -13.43 -16.93
CA THR A 67 18.06 -14.84 -17.30
C THR A 67 16.67 -15.44 -17.40
N ASP A 68 16.52 -16.51 -18.20
CA ASP A 68 15.29 -17.31 -18.22
C ASP A 68 14.87 -17.77 -16.82
N LYS A 69 15.83 -18.03 -15.93
CA LYS A 69 15.57 -18.34 -14.52
C LYS A 69 14.93 -17.18 -13.77
N THR A 70 15.45 -15.96 -13.94
CA THR A 70 14.91 -14.73 -13.33
C THR A 70 13.47 -14.49 -13.78
N CYS A 71 13.17 -14.66 -15.08
CA CYS A 71 11.82 -14.47 -15.60
C CYS A 71 10.85 -15.58 -15.20
N LYS A 72 11.28 -16.85 -15.20
CA LYS A 72 10.45 -17.96 -14.69
C LYS A 72 10.09 -17.79 -13.22
N LEU A 73 11.03 -17.27 -12.44
CA LEU A 73 10.83 -17.01 -11.02
C LEU A 73 9.76 -15.93 -10.77
N LEU A 74 9.81 -14.83 -11.53
CA LEU A 74 8.76 -13.81 -11.50
C LEU A 74 7.42 -14.37 -11.97
N ASP A 75 7.37 -15.13 -13.07
CA ASP A 75 6.14 -15.75 -13.57
C ASP A 75 5.49 -16.68 -12.53
N ILE A 76 6.27 -17.52 -11.85
CA ILE A 76 5.77 -18.38 -10.77
C ILE A 76 5.16 -17.54 -9.64
N ALA A 77 5.84 -16.46 -9.25
CA ALA A 77 5.35 -15.55 -8.22
C ALA A 77 3.97 -14.96 -8.57
N GLU A 78 3.85 -14.44 -9.79
CA GLU A 78 2.64 -13.80 -10.28
C GLU A 78 1.47 -14.78 -10.38
N ARG A 79 1.70 -15.98 -10.93
CA ARG A 79 0.67 -17.02 -11.05
C ARG A 79 0.14 -17.44 -9.69
N LEU A 80 1.02 -17.51 -8.70
CA LEU A 80 0.61 -17.90 -7.36
C LEU A 80 -0.05 -16.75 -6.59
N ALA A 81 0.35 -15.50 -6.84
CA ALA A 81 -0.37 -14.33 -6.37
C ALA A 81 -1.83 -14.35 -6.84
N ALA A 82 -2.03 -14.64 -8.14
CA ALA A 82 -3.34 -14.69 -8.77
C ALA A 82 -4.22 -15.81 -8.20
N SER A 83 -3.65 -16.90 -7.68
CA SER A 83 -4.41 -18.02 -7.12
C SER A 83 -4.95 -17.78 -5.71
N VAL A 84 -4.54 -16.68 -5.04
CA VAL A 84 -4.93 -16.37 -3.64
C VAL A 84 -5.81 -15.14 -3.52
N VAL A 85 -6.21 -14.55 -4.64
CA VAL A 85 -7.23 -13.50 -4.67
C VAL A 85 -8.53 -13.97 -4.01
N VAL A 86 -9.10 -13.03 -3.27
CA VAL A 86 -9.89 -13.11 -2.03
C VAL A 86 -11.15 -13.99 -2.07
N PRO A 87 -11.49 -14.64 -0.93
CA PRO A 87 -12.77 -15.29 -0.71
C PRO A 87 -13.98 -14.37 -0.96
N THR A 88 -15.03 -14.91 -1.58
CA THR A 88 -16.31 -14.22 -1.87
C THR A 88 -17.22 -14.03 -0.64
N GLY A 89 -16.70 -14.19 0.57
CA GLY A 89 -17.48 -14.14 1.80
C GLY A 89 -17.64 -12.72 2.35
N PRO A 90 -18.82 -12.36 2.90
CA PRO A 90 -18.99 -11.10 3.61
C PRO A 90 -18.15 -11.13 4.89
N ALA A 91 -17.00 -10.45 4.88
CA ALA A 91 -16.29 -10.15 6.11
C ALA A 91 -17.24 -9.46 7.09
N ALA A 92 -17.17 -9.79 8.38
CA ALA A 92 -17.87 -9.05 9.42
C ALA A 92 -17.30 -7.63 9.43
N CYS A 93 -18.00 -6.68 8.81
CA CYS A 93 -17.59 -5.27 8.78
C CYS A 93 -17.68 -4.73 10.21
N THR A 94 -16.58 -4.79 10.96
CA THR A 94 -16.51 -4.37 12.35
C THR A 94 -16.21 -2.88 12.40
N ALA A 95 -16.93 -2.16 13.28
CA ALA A 95 -16.74 -0.74 13.45
C ALA A 95 -15.33 -0.46 14.00
N MET A 96 -14.52 0.29 13.25
CA MET A 96 -13.27 0.82 13.76
C MET A 96 -13.53 2.10 14.57
N LEU A 97 -12.88 2.19 15.72
CA LEU A 97 -12.96 3.33 16.62
C LEU A 97 -12.41 4.59 15.93
N GLN A 98 -13.21 5.67 15.92
CA GLN A 98 -12.68 7.00 15.69
C GLN A 98 -11.78 7.35 16.87
N THR A 99 -10.47 7.44 16.65
CA THR A 99 -9.59 8.00 17.66
C THR A 99 -9.48 9.50 17.44
N SER A 100 -9.94 10.26 18.44
CA SER A 100 -9.61 11.68 18.56
C SER A 100 -8.11 11.76 18.76
N VAL A 101 -7.37 12.26 17.76
CA VAL A 101 -5.97 12.59 17.94
C VAL A 101 -5.89 13.70 18.99
N VAL A 102 -5.13 13.49 20.07
CA VAL A 102 -4.80 14.56 21.01
C VAL A 102 -3.89 15.54 20.27
N GLY A 103 -4.40 16.72 19.90
CA GLY A 103 -3.63 17.69 19.13
C GLY A 103 -4.48 18.60 18.23
N PRO A 104 -3.86 19.37 17.31
CA PRO A 104 -4.58 20.18 16.34
C PRO A 104 -5.49 19.32 15.45
N ALA A 105 -6.54 19.93 14.90
CA ALA A 105 -7.49 19.26 14.03
C ALA A 105 -6.78 18.68 12.78
N ALA A 106 -6.67 17.36 12.72
CA ALA A 106 -6.14 16.63 11.57
C ALA A 106 -7.25 16.36 10.53
N PRO A 107 -6.89 16.23 9.24
CA PRO A 107 -5.57 16.49 8.65
C PRO A 107 -5.25 17.98 8.57
N VAL A 108 -3.97 18.34 8.67
CA VAL A 108 -3.42 19.65 8.31
C VAL A 108 -2.63 19.55 7.00
N PRO A 109 -2.52 20.63 6.20
CA PRO A 109 -1.64 20.65 5.03
C PRO A 109 -0.20 20.32 5.39
N LEU A 110 0.52 19.67 4.47
CA LEU A 110 1.95 19.40 4.64
C LEU A 110 2.75 20.70 4.59
N ILE A 111 3.87 20.74 5.30
CA ILE A 111 4.90 21.75 5.12
C ILE A 111 5.45 21.57 3.71
N ASP A 112 5.53 22.65 2.94
CA ASP A 112 6.00 22.59 1.56
C ASP A 112 7.51 22.33 1.54
N ALA A 113 7.89 21.16 1.02
CA ALA A 113 9.27 20.70 0.94
C ALA A 113 9.73 20.50 -0.50
N ARG A 114 9.09 21.15 -1.48
CA ARG A 114 9.49 21.08 -2.90
C ARG A 114 10.67 22.02 -3.21
N PRO A 115 11.58 21.65 -4.14
CA PRO A 115 11.72 20.32 -4.73
C PRO A 115 11.96 19.24 -3.67
N LEU A 116 11.29 18.09 -3.82
CA LEU A 116 11.34 17.05 -2.79
C LEU A 116 12.75 16.48 -2.65
N PRO A 117 13.30 16.40 -1.42
CA PRO A 117 14.57 15.72 -1.20
C PRO A 117 14.40 14.21 -1.47
N GLY A 118 15.45 13.52 -1.88
CA GLY A 118 15.38 12.06 -2.09
C GLY A 118 14.95 11.31 -0.82
N THR A 119 15.48 11.70 0.34
CA THR A 119 15.10 11.18 1.66
C THR A 119 15.08 12.32 2.66
N PHE A 120 14.09 12.32 3.55
CA PHE A 120 14.08 13.21 4.69
C PHE A 120 14.96 12.64 5.81
N VAL A 121 16.08 13.31 6.08
CA VAL A 121 17.02 12.94 7.14
C VAL A 121 16.62 13.44 8.51
N ASP A 122 15.87 14.55 8.57
CA ASP A 122 15.40 15.16 9.80
C ASP A 122 13.92 14.83 10.03
N LEU A 123 13.62 14.05 11.06
CA LEU A 123 12.25 13.68 11.41
C LEU A 123 11.50 14.83 12.13
N GLN A 124 12.06 16.03 12.25
CA GLN A 124 11.45 17.17 12.92
C GLN A 124 10.04 17.52 12.40
N PHE A 125 9.78 17.43 11.10
CA PHE A 125 8.44 17.70 10.57
C PHE A 125 7.45 16.55 10.83
N ILE A 126 7.93 15.33 11.11
CA ILE A 126 7.06 14.18 11.42
C ILE A 126 6.28 14.42 12.71
N GLY A 127 6.83 15.15 13.68
CA GLY A 127 6.08 15.54 14.88
C GLY A 127 4.84 16.40 14.55
N ALA A 128 4.97 17.33 13.60
CA ALA A 128 3.89 18.24 13.19
C ALA A 128 2.91 17.59 12.20
N GLU A 129 3.39 16.74 11.30
CA GLU A 129 2.62 16.13 10.21
C GLU A 129 2.10 14.72 10.56
N GLY A 130 2.68 14.08 11.57
CA GLY A 130 2.36 12.72 12.04
C GLY A 130 0.88 12.50 12.32
N PRO A 131 0.18 13.42 13.02
CA PRO A 131 -1.27 13.33 13.19
C PRO A 131 -2.05 13.26 11.87
N SER A 132 -1.66 14.03 10.86
CA SER A 132 -2.27 14.00 9.52
C SER A 132 -1.94 12.71 8.80
N ALA A 133 -0.70 12.24 8.86
CA ALA A 133 -0.29 10.98 8.25
C ALA A 133 -1.06 9.79 8.85
N TYR A 134 -1.17 9.74 10.19
CA TYR A 134 -1.97 8.76 10.89
C TYR A 134 -3.45 8.83 10.48
N TRP A 135 -4.03 10.03 10.40
CA TRP A 135 -5.41 10.23 9.96
C TRP A 135 -5.65 9.62 8.57
N HIS A 136 -4.80 9.93 7.59
CA HIS A 136 -4.92 9.39 6.24
C HIS A 136 -4.76 7.86 6.23
N TRP A 137 -3.77 7.34 6.96
CA TRP A 137 -3.54 5.90 7.09
C TRP A 137 -4.75 5.17 7.70
N LYS A 138 -5.33 5.70 8.78
CA LYS A 138 -6.49 5.08 9.44
C LYS A 138 -7.70 5.04 8.52
N HIS A 139 -7.99 6.13 7.82
CA HIS A 139 -9.12 6.20 6.91
C HIS A 139 -8.91 5.40 5.62
N LEU A 140 -7.66 5.25 5.15
CA LEU A 140 -7.31 4.28 4.11
C LEU A 140 -7.60 2.85 4.56
N ASN A 141 -7.20 2.46 5.77
CA ASN A 141 -7.49 1.12 6.30
C ASN A 141 -8.99 0.87 6.47
N ASN A 142 -9.74 1.85 6.99
CA ASN A 142 -11.20 1.76 7.07
C ASN A 142 -11.82 1.54 5.67
N PHE A 143 -11.34 2.29 4.68
CA PHE A 143 -11.84 2.17 3.30
C PHE A 143 -11.46 0.82 2.66
N GLN A 144 -10.22 0.36 2.86
CA GLN A 144 -9.75 -0.96 2.47
C GLN A 144 -10.64 -2.05 3.08
N LEU A 145 -10.89 -2.04 4.39
CA LEU A 145 -11.71 -3.06 5.05
C LEU A 145 -13.17 -3.03 4.58
N TRP A 146 -13.69 -1.86 4.22
CA TRP A 146 -15.06 -1.73 3.72
C TRP A 146 -15.26 -2.19 2.28
N ALA A 147 -14.30 -1.94 1.39
CA ALA A 147 -14.50 -2.12 -0.04
C ALA A 147 -15.01 -3.53 -0.43
N PRO A 148 -14.50 -4.65 0.15
CA PRO A 148 -15.04 -5.99 -0.10
C PRO A 148 -16.47 -6.19 0.43
N CYS A 149 -16.86 -5.52 1.52
CA CYS A 149 -18.25 -5.55 2.01
C CYS A 149 -19.21 -4.90 1.00
N ALA A 150 -18.75 -3.92 0.23
CA ALA A 150 -19.57 -3.17 -0.71
C ALA A 150 -19.81 -3.92 -2.04
N THR A 151 -18.85 -4.73 -2.48
CA THR A 151 -18.94 -5.49 -3.74
C THR A 151 -20.01 -6.58 -3.72
N SER A 152 -20.19 -7.23 -2.57
CA SER A 152 -21.17 -8.32 -2.39
C SER A 152 -22.64 -7.87 -2.39
N LYS A 153 -22.91 -6.57 -2.25
CA LYS A 153 -24.26 -6.00 -2.07
C LYS A 153 -24.70 -5.03 -3.16
N ALA A 154 -23.81 -4.67 -4.08
CA ALA A 154 -24.15 -3.75 -5.16
C ALA A 154 -24.88 -4.52 -6.27
N SER A 155 -26.20 -4.33 -6.39
CA SER A 155 -26.84 -4.52 -7.69
C SER A 155 -26.09 -3.65 -8.70
N THR A 156 -25.95 -4.13 -9.94
CA THR A 156 -25.22 -3.57 -11.09
C THR A 156 -25.47 -2.09 -11.43
N THR A 157 -26.31 -1.39 -10.68
CA THR A 157 -26.49 0.05 -10.70
C THR A 157 -25.46 0.72 -9.80
N SER A 158 -24.35 1.16 -10.41
CA SER A 158 -23.49 2.24 -9.96
C SER A 158 -24.26 3.23 -9.05
N THR A 159 -24.17 3.06 -7.73
CA THR A 159 -24.54 4.15 -6.84
C THR A 159 -23.37 5.11 -6.91
N LYS A 160 -23.54 6.17 -7.72
CA LYS A 160 -22.80 7.41 -7.55
C LYS A 160 -23.01 7.83 -6.10
N GLY A 161 -22.01 7.57 -5.26
CA GLY A 161 -22.06 7.88 -3.85
C GLY A 161 -21.79 6.66 -2.98
N TYR A 162 -20.85 6.83 -2.06
CA TYR A 162 -20.80 6.05 -0.83
C TYR A 162 -22.18 6.02 -0.18
N VAL A 163 -22.41 4.98 0.61
CA VAL A 163 -23.41 4.87 1.68
C VAL A 163 -24.24 6.16 1.87
N LYS A 164 -25.50 6.17 1.44
CA LYS A 164 -26.43 7.31 1.64
C LYS A 164 -26.32 7.81 3.08
N ASN A 165 -26.33 9.15 3.26
CA ASN A 165 -26.12 9.91 4.50
C ASN A 165 -26.91 9.50 5.77
N ASN A 166 -27.68 8.41 5.77
CA ASN A 166 -28.50 7.95 6.90
C ASN A 166 -28.30 6.47 7.25
N ASN A 167 -27.36 5.76 6.62
CA ASN A 167 -27.07 4.39 7.02
C ASN A 167 -26.13 4.38 8.24
N LYS A 168 -26.73 4.46 9.44
CA LYS A 168 -26.04 4.45 10.73
C LYS A 168 -25.04 3.29 10.88
N ALA A 169 -25.31 2.15 10.23
CA ALA A 169 -24.43 0.97 10.31
C ALA A 169 -23.08 1.16 9.61
N LEU A 170 -22.91 2.21 8.80
CA LEU A 170 -21.72 2.47 7.99
C LEU A 170 -21.18 3.91 8.19
N GLU A 171 -21.80 4.69 9.07
CA GLU A 171 -21.37 6.06 9.41
C GLU A 171 -19.97 6.11 10.04
N TRP A 172 -19.56 5.01 10.70
CA TRP A 172 -18.26 4.87 11.37
C TRP A 172 -17.04 4.93 10.42
N MET A 173 -17.23 4.65 9.13
CA MET A 173 -16.13 4.63 8.15
C MET A 173 -15.72 6.03 7.69
N ARG A 174 -16.63 6.98 7.85
CA ARG A 174 -16.45 8.39 7.52
C ARG A 174 -15.82 9.10 8.73
N PRO A 175 -14.78 9.91 8.52
CA PRO A 175 -14.28 10.77 9.59
C PRO A 175 -15.38 11.71 10.10
N ALA A 176 -15.41 11.99 11.41
CA ALA A 176 -16.36 12.94 11.98
C ALA A 176 -16.25 14.30 11.27
N SER A 177 -17.40 14.91 10.96
CA SER A 177 -17.49 16.20 10.22
C SER A 177 -17.02 16.19 8.76
N TRP A 178 -16.55 15.07 8.22
CA TRP A 178 -16.23 14.93 6.79
C TRP A 178 -17.42 14.39 6.03
N THR A 179 -17.72 14.89 4.84
CA THR A 179 -18.77 14.41 3.94
C THR A 179 -18.15 13.59 2.82
N VAL A 180 -18.77 12.47 2.46
CA VAL A 180 -18.34 11.72 1.27
C VAL A 180 -18.95 12.37 0.03
N LEU A 181 -18.10 12.89 -0.84
CA LEU A 181 -18.52 13.49 -2.10
C LEU A 181 -18.78 12.43 -3.17
N SER A 182 -17.88 11.44 -3.29
CA SER A 182 -17.99 10.38 -4.29
C SER A 182 -17.23 9.12 -3.89
N THR A 183 -17.64 7.98 -4.42
CA THR A 183 -16.86 6.74 -4.40
C THR A 183 -16.71 6.26 -5.83
N LEU A 184 -15.47 6.00 -6.21
CA LEU A 184 -15.09 5.62 -7.56
C LEU A 184 -14.92 4.11 -7.60
N TRP A 185 -15.57 3.49 -8.58
CA TRP A 185 -15.62 2.04 -8.76
C TRP A 185 -14.89 1.65 -10.04
N VAL A 186 -14.22 0.50 -10.01
CA VAL A 186 -13.56 -0.09 -11.18
C VAL A 186 -13.94 -1.55 -11.32
N PRO A 187 -13.98 -2.11 -12.54
CA PRO A 187 -14.27 -3.52 -12.76
C PRO A 187 -13.29 -4.44 -11.99
N THR A 188 -13.80 -5.50 -11.36
CA THR A 188 -12.98 -6.44 -10.55
C THR A 188 -12.28 -7.52 -11.36
N SER A 189 -12.66 -7.69 -12.63
CA SER A 189 -11.97 -8.53 -13.59
C SER A 189 -12.36 -8.14 -15.02
N LEU A 190 -11.59 -8.62 -16.01
CA LEU A 190 -11.93 -8.47 -17.43
C LEU A 190 -13.21 -9.24 -17.83
N TYR A 191 -13.63 -10.22 -17.03
CA TYR A 191 -14.71 -11.15 -17.36
C TYR A 191 -15.94 -11.02 -16.44
N SER A 192 -15.92 -10.10 -15.48
CA SER A 192 -16.99 -9.93 -14.50
C SER A 192 -17.61 -8.54 -14.60
N ASN A 193 -18.94 -8.49 -14.59
CA ASN A 193 -19.68 -7.22 -14.45
C ASN A 193 -19.66 -6.66 -13.03
N THR A 194 -18.97 -7.32 -12.09
CA THR A 194 -18.77 -6.82 -10.73
C THR A 194 -17.72 -5.71 -10.74
N SER A 195 -18.01 -4.64 -10.01
CA SER A 195 -17.08 -3.54 -9.77
C SER A 195 -16.75 -3.45 -8.28
N SER A 196 -15.55 -2.99 -7.95
CA SER A 196 -15.11 -2.75 -6.58
C SER A 196 -14.82 -1.27 -6.36
N PRO A 197 -15.16 -0.71 -5.19
CA PRO A 197 -14.73 0.63 -4.83
C PRO A 197 -13.21 0.66 -4.81
N ILE A 198 -12.57 1.61 -5.49
CA ILE A 198 -11.10 1.73 -5.50
C ILE A 198 -10.62 3.05 -4.89
N ALA A 199 -11.45 4.10 -4.94
CA ALA A 199 -11.14 5.39 -4.34
C ALA A 199 -12.40 6.05 -3.76
N THR A 200 -12.21 6.90 -2.76
CA THR A 200 -13.26 7.74 -2.20
C THR A 200 -12.80 9.18 -2.09
N ILE A 201 -13.70 10.13 -2.35
CA ILE A 201 -13.46 11.57 -2.28
C ILE A 201 -14.25 12.10 -1.10
N LEU A 202 -13.55 12.68 -0.13
CA LEU A 202 -14.14 13.26 1.08
C LEU A 202 -13.92 14.77 1.09
N THR A 203 -14.85 15.52 1.65
CA THR A 203 -14.72 16.96 1.86
C THR A 203 -15.08 17.35 3.29
N ASN A 204 -14.45 18.38 3.80
CA ASN A 204 -14.82 18.99 5.07
C ASN A 204 -15.07 20.48 4.81
N SER A 205 -16.35 20.88 4.85
CA SER A 205 -16.74 22.27 4.56
C SER A 205 -16.29 23.25 5.63
N LYS A 206 -16.16 22.79 6.89
CA LYS A 206 -15.71 23.62 8.01
C LYS A 206 -14.23 23.95 7.88
N THR A 207 -13.39 22.97 7.56
CA THR A 207 -11.94 23.15 7.39
C THR A 207 -11.54 23.48 5.94
N LYS A 208 -12.50 23.48 5.01
CA LYS A 208 -12.30 23.73 3.56
C LYS A 208 -11.29 22.77 2.92
N GLN A 209 -11.36 21.51 3.31
CA GLN A 209 -10.44 20.46 2.86
C GLN A 209 -11.14 19.44 1.96
N MET A 210 -10.37 18.89 1.02
CA MET A 210 -10.72 17.70 0.26
C MET A 210 -9.62 16.66 0.43
N THR A 211 -10.01 15.40 0.59
CA THR A 211 -9.07 14.28 0.52
C THR A 211 -9.56 13.24 -0.47
N ILE A 212 -8.63 12.63 -1.20
CA ILE A 212 -8.89 11.50 -2.08
C ILE A 212 -8.11 10.31 -1.53
N LEU A 213 -8.82 9.27 -1.10
CA LEU A 213 -8.23 8.06 -0.53
C LEU A 213 -8.33 6.93 -1.54
N ILE A 214 -7.22 6.27 -1.82
CA ILE A 214 -7.11 5.20 -2.83
C ILE A 214 -6.64 3.92 -2.13
N ARG A 215 -7.46 2.87 -2.18
CA ARG A 215 -7.15 1.61 -1.51
C ARG A 215 -6.07 0.82 -2.26
N GLY A 216 -5.45 -0.14 -1.57
CA GLY A 216 -4.49 -1.07 -2.16
C GLY A 216 -5.18 -2.22 -2.89
N THR A 217 -4.40 -3.22 -3.28
CA THR A 217 -4.81 -4.41 -4.04
C THR A 217 -5.80 -5.27 -3.25
N GLN A 218 -6.91 -5.68 -3.88
CA GLN A 218 -7.90 -6.59 -3.29
C GLN A 218 -8.48 -7.60 -4.28
N THR A 219 -8.50 -7.26 -5.56
CA THR A 219 -9.11 -8.07 -6.61
C THR A 219 -8.03 -8.55 -7.58
N LEU A 220 -8.38 -9.52 -8.43
CA LEU A 220 -7.47 -10.01 -9.45
C LEU A 220 -7.18 -8.90 -10.47
N ALA A 221 -8.16 -8.05 -10.81
CA ALA A 221 -7.91 -6.88 -11.65
C ALA A 221 -6.90 -5.92 -11.02
N ASP A 222 -6.93 -5.75 -9.69
CA ASP A 222 -5.94 -4.92 -9.00
C ASP A 222 -4.55 -5.56 -9.13
N LEU A 223 -4.42 -6.86 -8.87
CA LEU A 223 -3.15 -7.55 -9.02
C LEU A 223 -2.61 -7.47 -10.45
N LEU A 224 -3.46 -7.70 -11.46
CA LEU A 224 -3.05 -7.54 -12.86
C LEU A 224 -2.66 -6.09 -13.18
N THR A 225 -3.16 -5.11 -12.43
CA THR A 225 -2.72 -3.71 -12.55
C THR A 225 -1.32 -3.54 -12.00
N ASP A 226 -1.02 -4.13 -10.84
CA ASP A 226 0.33 -4.13 -10.23
C ASP A 226 1.40 -4.75 -11.14
N LEU A 227 1.05 -5.83 -11.83
CA LEU A 227 2.01 -6.63 -12.61
C LEU A 227 2.29 -6.07 -14.03
N ARG A 228 1.61 -5.00 -14.45
CA ARG A 228 1.83 -4.36 -15.77
C ARG A 228 3.03 -3.40 -15.74
N TYR A 229 4.22 -3.95 -15.50
CA TYR A 229 5.48 -3.19 -15.31
C TYR A 229 5.98 -2.43 -16.54
N ASN A 230 5.29 -2.50 -17.66
CA ASN A 230 5.68 -1.78 -18.87
C ASN A 230 5.68 -0.28 -18.61
N LEU A 231 6.73 0.41 -19.05
CA LEU A 231 6.73 1.86 -19.04
C LEU A 231 6.10 2.39 -20.31
N ASN A 232 5.11 3.24 -20.14
CA ASN A 232 4.34 3.78 -21.24
C ASN A 232 4.12 5.29 -21.09
N SER A 233 4.03 5.98 -22.23
CA SER A 233 3.64 7.40 -22.32
C SER A 233 2.17 7.57 -22.76
N THR A 234 1.42 6.48 -22.93
CA THR A 234 0.02 6.56 -23.36
C THR A 234 -0.91 7.01 -22.24
N GLY A 235 -1.94 7.75 -22.59
CA GLY A 235 -3.02 8.13 -21.68
C GLY A 235 -3.63 9.47 -22.08
N SER A 236 -4.78 9.79 -21.46
CA SER A 236 -5.34 11.14 -21.56
C SER A 236 -4.59 12.14 -20.66
N LEU A 237 -4.00 11.63 -19.58
CA LEU A 237 -3.08 12.36 -18.71
C LEU A 237 -1.68 12.27 -19.34
N LYS A 238 -1.20 13.39 -19.89
CA LYS A 238 0.14 13.50 -20.46
C LYS A 238 1.13 13.67 -19.31
N PHE A 239 1.68 12.56 -18.83
CA PHE A 239 2.77 12.58 -17.86
C PHE A 239 4.10 12.89 -18.55
N PRO A 240 5.03 13.57 -17.86
CA PRO A 240 6.43 13.64 -18.31
C PRO A 240 7.06 12.25 -18.31
N GLY A 241 7.94 12.00 -19.27
CA GLY A 241 8.63 10.71 -19.41
C GLY A 241 7.70 9.52 -19.68
N LYS A 242 8.00 8.41 -18.99
CA LYS A 242 7.22 7.17 -19.04
C LYS A 242 6.83 6.73 -17.65
N THR A 243 5.63 6.17 -17.55
CA THR A 243 5.03 5.75 -16.28
C THR A 243 4.57 4.29 -16.36
N HIS A 244 4.45 3.65 -15.21
CA HIS A 244 3.98 2.28 -15.07
C HIS A 244 2.59 2.13 -15.71
N GLN A 245 2.46 1.25 -16.70
CA GLN A 245 1.25 1.14 -17.53
C GLN A 245 -0.01 0.90 -16.68
N GLY A 246 0.02 -0.09 -15.78
CA GLY A 246 -1.15 -0.41 -14.95
C GLY A 246 -1.61 0.77 -14.08
N PHE A 247 -0.70 1.37 -13.30
CA PHE A 247 -1.02 2.54 -12.47
C PHE A 247 -1.52 3.72 -13.31
N THR A 248 -0.97 3.94 -14.51
CA THR A 248 -1.41 5.00 -15.43
C THR A 248 -2.82 4.75 -15.98
N GLU A 249 -3.16 3.52 -16.35
CA GLU A 249 -4.50 3.15 -16.81
C GLU A 249 -5.54 3.39 -15.69
N LEU A 250 -5.24 2.94 -14.47
CA LEU A 250 -6.12 3.13 -13.32
C LEU A 250 -6.26 4.61 -12.95
N THR A 251 -5.16 5.39 -12.97
CA THR A 251 -5.19 6.84 -12.74
C THR A 251 -6.06 7.55 -13.77
N ASN A 252 -5.92 7.20 -15.06
CA ASN A 252 -6.76 7.74 -16.13
C ASN A 252 -8.25 7.39 -15.93
N ALA A 253 -8.55 6.17 -15.47
CA ALA A 253 -9.93 5.77 -15.16
C ALA A 253 -10.50 6.61 -14.01
N LEU A 254 -9.78 6.73 -12.89
CA LEU A 254 -10.20 7.55 -11.74
C LEU A 254 -10.39 9.02 -12.13
N TRP A 255 -9.48 9.56 -12.94
CA TRP A 255 -9.53 10.92 -13.42
C TRP A 255 -10.82 11.22 -14.19
N ARG A 256 -11.16 10.35 -15.16
CA ARG A 256 -12.39 10.46 -15.96
C ARG A 256 -13.66 10.18 -15.16
N ASN A 257 -13.59 9.27 -14.19
CA ASN A 257 -14.76 8.78 -13.47
C ASN A 257 -15.17 9.65 -12.27
N GLY A 258 -14.45 10.73 -11.97
CA GLY A 258 -14.95 11.73 -11.04
C GLY A 258 -13.93 12.67 -10.42
N VAL A 259 -12.63 12.33 -10.40
CA VAL A 259 -11.62 13.18 -9.72
C VAL A 259 -11.54 14.55 -10.35
N ARG A 260 -11.46 14.65 -11.69
CA ARG A 260 -11.37 15.93 -12.39
C ARG A 260 -12.58 16.82 -12.08
N GLU A 261 -13.77 16.26 -12.13
CA GLU A 261 -15.01 17.00 -11.87
C GLU A 261 -15.10 17.44 -10.40
N ALA A 262 -14.70 16.57 -9.46
CA ALA A 262 -14.65 16.91 -8.04
C ALA A 262 -13.71 18.09 -7.78
N LEU A 263 -12.51 18.09 -8.36
CA LEU A 263 -11.55 19.19 -8.28
C LEU A 263 -12.14 20.48 -8.88
N TYR A 264 -12.73 20.40 -10.07
CA TYR A 264 -13.32 21.57 -10.72
C TYR A 264 -14.45 22.19 -9.89
N SER A 265 -15.44 21.38 -9.51
CA SER A 265 -16.64 21.86 -8.82
C SER A 265 -16.37 22.34 -7.40
N ASN A 266 -15.42 21.74 -6.67
CA ASN A 266 -15.20 22.05 -5.25
C ASN A 266 -13.98 22.93 -4.97
N VAL A 267 -12.95 22.89 -5.83
CA VAL A 267 -11.71 23.65 -5.65
C VAL A 267 -11.69 24.88 -6.57
N VAL A 268 -11.92 24.67 -7.86
CA VAL A 268 -11.82 25.76 -8.87
C VAL A 268 -13.02 26.71 -8.75
N LYS A 269 -14.23 26.14 -8.68
CA LYS A 269 -15.49 26.89 -8.50
C LYS A 269 -15.95 26.98 -7.05
N GLY A 270 -15.46 26.10 -6.19
CA GLY A 270 -15.95 25.96 -4.83
C GLY A 270 -15.12 26.72 -3.81
N SER A 271 -15.20 26.26 -2.56
CA SER A 271 -14.57 26.89 -1.39
C SER A 271 -13.44 26.05 -0.79
N ILE A 272 -13.10 24.89 -1.38
CA ILE A 272 -12.00 24.06 -0.91
C ILE A 272 -10.67 24.76 -1.19
N THR A 273 -9.84 24.88 -0.16
CA THR A 273 -8.54 25.56 -0.21
C THR A 273 -7.36 24.62 0.04
N SER A 274 -7.63 23.36 0.39
CA SER A 274 -6.59 22.34 0.63
C SER A 274 -7.05 21.01 0.05
N VAL A 275 -6.16 20.36 -0.71
CA VAL A 275 -6.39 19.06 -1.33
C VAL A 275 -5.28 18.12 -0.88
N SER A 276 -5.66 16.94 -0.40
CA SER A 276 -4.74 15.85 -0.11
C SER A 276 -5.13 14.62 -0.92
N ILE A 277 -4.15 13.84 -1.35
CA ILE A 277 -4.35 12.54 -1.98
C ILE A 277 -3.51 11.53 -1.20
N ALA A 278 -4.12 10.42 -0.80
CA ALA A 278 -3.44 9.39 -0.04
C ALA A 278 -3.74 8.01 -0.60
N GLY A 279 -2.76 7.12 -0.48
CA GLY A 279 -2.94 5.74 -0.86
C GLY A 279 -1.94 4.81 -0.17
N HIS A 280 -2.31 3.53 -0.11
CA HIS A 280 -1.46 2.45 0.40
C HIS A 280 -1.18 1.43 -0.71
N SER A 281 0.04 0.88 -0.75
CA SER A 281 0.42 -0.17 -1.70
C SER A 281 0.21 0.29 -3.16
N MET A 282 -0.49 -0.49 -4.00
CA MET A 282 -0.97 -0.08 -5.32
C MET A 282 -1.66 1.30 -5.29
N GLY A 283 -2.51 1.53 -4.28
CA GLY A 283 -3.21 2.80 -4.12
C GLY A 283 -2.27 3.96 -3.85
N GLY A 284 -1.14 3.71 -3.17
CA GLY A 284 -0.07 4.70 -2.99
C GLY A 284 0.61 5.05 -4.31
N SER A 285 0.89 4.04 -5.14
CA SER A 285 1.44 4.23 -6.48
C SER A 285 0.50 5.04 -7.39
N VAL A 286 -0.79 4.72 -7.38
CA VAL A 286 -1.82 5.48 -8.11
C VAL A 286 -1.98 6.89 -7.54
N ALA A 287 -1.87 7.07 -6.22
CA ALA A 287 -1.91 8.37 -5.57
C ALA A 287 -0.75 9.27 -6.02
N THR A 288 0.45 8.71 -6.25
CA THR A 288 1.59 9.45 -6.83
C THR A 288 1.23 10.06 -8.19
N LEU A 289 0.76 9.24 -9.13
CA LEU A 289 0.39 9.73 -10.47
C LEU A 289 -0.82 10.69 -10.43
N LEU A 290 -1.80 10.39 -9.58
CA LEU A 290 -3.01 11.22 -9.45
C LEU A 290 -2.71 12.58 -8.81
N ALA A 291 -1.80 12.66 -7.84
CA ALA A 291 -1.36 13.92 -7.22
C ALA A 291 -0.68 14.83 -8.24
N TYR A 292 0.19 14.27 -9.09
CA TYR A 292 0.80 15.00 -10.20
C TYR A 292 -0.26 15.57 -11.15
N ALA A 293 -1.17 14.71 -11.63
CA ALA A 293 -2.24 15.12 -12.53
C ALA A 293 -3.16 16.18 -11.91
N ALA A 294 -3.49 16.05 -10.62
CA ALA A 294 -4.31 17.01 -9.90
C ALA A 294 -3.60 18.36 -9.75
N GLN A 295 -2.33 18.37 -9.35
CA GLN A 295 -1.57 19.60 -9.18
C GLN A 295 -1.39 20.34 -10.50
N GLY A 296 -1.02 19.63 -11.58
CA GLY A 296 -0.90 20.20 -12.92
C GLY A 296 -2.23 20.74 -13.45
N TYR A 297 -3.33 20.00 -13.25
CA TYR A 297 -4.67 20.47 -13.62
C TYR A 297 -5.03 21.77 -12.91
N LEU A 298 -4.85 21.84 -11.58
CA LEU A 298 -5.16 23.03 -10.78
C LEU A 298 -4.30 24.24 -11.21
N LEU A 299 -3.02 24.05 -11.53
CA LEU A 299 -2.16 25.12 -12.03
C LEU A 299 -2.57 25.63 -13.41
N SER A 300 -3.12 24.76 -14.26
CA SER A 300 -3.62 25.15 -15.59
C SER A 300 -4.95 25.92 -15.55
N GLN A 301 -5.67 25.94 -14.41
CA GLN A 301 -6.95 26.62 -14.33
C GLN A 301 -6.77 28.14 -14.23
N PRO A 302 -7.67 28.94 -14.85
CA PRO A 302 -7.66 30.39 -14.69
C PRO A 302 -7.76 30.77 -13.21
N LYS A 303 -6.82 31.58 -12.73
CA LYS A 303 -6.83 32.07 -11.34
C LYS A 303 -8.04 32.98 -11.15
N THR A 304 -8.92 32.64 -10.22
CA THR A 304 -10.09 33.47 -9.87
C THR A 304 -9.89 34.08 -8.49
N LYS A 305 -10.78 34.98 -8.05
CA LYS A 305 -10.72 35.53 -6.68
C LYS A 305 -10.89 34.45 -5.61
N THR A 306 -11.64 33.39 -5.91
CA THR A 306 -11.94 32.26 -5.00
C THR A 306 -10.89 31.16 -5.06
N PHE A 307 -10.26 30.95 -6.21
CA PHE A 307 -9.22 29.94 -6.43
C PHE A 307 -7.83 30.59 -6.51
N LYS A 308 -7.05 30.51 -5.42
CA LYS A 308 -5.65 30.95 -5.37
C LYS A 308 -4.72 29.83 -4.91
N ASN A 309 -3.80 29.44 -5.80
CA ASN A 309 -2.62 28.61 -5.53
C ASN A 309 -2.87 27.44 -4.56
N VAL A 310 -3.93 26.65 -4.79
CA VAL A 310 -4.19 25.43 -4.00
C VAL A 310 -3.09 24.42 -4.31
N LYS A 311 -2.40 23.95 -3.27
CA LYS A 311 -1.40 22.90 -3.34
C LYS A 311 -2.07 21.54 -3.10
N VAL A 312 -1.56 20.52 -3.78
CA VAL A 312 -1.93 19.12 -3.59
C VAL A 312 -0.84 18.46 -2.76
N ASP A 313 -1.24 17.98 -1.59
CA ASP A 313 -0.39 17.20 -0.71
C ASP A 313 -0.58 15.70 -0.97
N ALA A 314 0.50 14.93 -0.98
CA ALA A 314 0.47 13.49 -1.22
C ALA A 314 1.00 12.67 -0.03
N TYR A 315 0.20 11.73 0.47
CA TYR A 315 0.58 10.77 1.51
C TYR A 315 0.67 9.36 0.90
N LEU A 316 1.89 8.91 0.66
CA LEU A 316 2.17 7.71 -0.13
C LEU A 316 2.70 6.62 0.79
N PHE A 317 1.82 5.71 1.25
CA PHE A 317 2.20 4.64 2.17
C PHE A 317 2.54 3.38 1.37
N ALA A 318 3.71 2.80 1.60
CA ALA A 318 4.12 1.57 0.93
C ALA A 318 4.05 1.65 -0.62
N ALA A 319 4.27 2.84 -1.19
CA ALA A 319 4.06 3.08 -2.61
C ALA A 319 5.22 2.52 -3.45
N ALA A 320 4.87 1.76 -4.48
CA ALA A 320 5.78 1.23 -5.49
C ALA A 320 6.36 2.36 -6.35
N ASN A 321 7.40 2.07 -7.13
CA ASN A 321 7.97 2.99 -8.11
C ASN A 321 7.04 3.10 -9.33
N VAL A 322 6.82 4.32 -9.83
CA VAL A 322 5.71 4.59 -10.78
C VAL A 322 6.14 5.11 -12.14
N GLY A 323 7.42 5.43 -12.33
CA GLY A 323 7.91 6.00 -13.59
C GLY A 323 9.42 6.08 -13.66
N ASN A 324 9.90 6.59 -14.80
CA ASN A 324 11.31 6.81 -15.07
C ASN A 324 11.85 8.10 -14.41
N ALA A 325 13.13 8.40 -14.65
CA ALA A 325 13.79 9.57 -14.08
C ALA A 325 13.10 10.89 -14.47
N ASP A 326 12.69 11.07 -15.74
CA ASP A 326 12.01 12.29 -16.18
C ASP A 326 10.69 12.53 -15.42
N PHE A 327 9.91 11.46 -15.18
CA PHE A 327 8.70 11.58 -14.38
C PHE A 327 9.02 11.98 -12.93
N VAL A 328 10.05 11.38 -12.34
CA VAL A 328 10.47 11.62 -10.96
C VAL A 328 10.95 13.05 -10.75
N GLU A 329 11.73 13.59 -11.68
CA GLU A 329 12.21 14.98 -11.65
C GLU A 329 11.04 15.96 -11.58
N ASP A 330 10.14 15.90 -12.56
CA ASP A 330 8.95 16.75 -12.63
C ASP A 330 8.02 16.55 -11.41
N PHE A 331 7.86 15.31 -10.93
CA PHE A 331 7.06 15.03 -9.74
C PHE A 331 7.63 15.73 -8.50
N ASN A 332 8.94 15.63 -8.28
CA ASN A 332 9.61 16.20 -7.12
C ASN A 332 9.52 17.72 -7.09
N ASP A 333 9.52 18.37 -8.24
CA ASP A 333 9.34 19.82 -8.37
C ASP A 333 7.88 20.24 -8.16
N LEU A 334 6.94 19.44 -8.67
CA LEU A 334 5.54 19.84 -8.75
C LEU A 334 4.73 19.51 -7.48
N VAL A 335 4.90 18.32 -6.90
CA VAL A 335 4.01 17.76 -5.88
C VAL A 335 4.67 17.77 -4.51
N ASN A 336 3.96 18.22 -3.48
CA ASN A 336 4.44 18.14 -2.11
C ASN A 336 4.03 16.78 -1.53
N ALA A 337 4.98 15.90 -1.27
CA ALA A 337 4.69 14.51 -0.89
C ALA A 337 5.46 14.03 0.34
N ARG A 338 4.91 13.03 1.00
CA ARG A 338 5.56 12.17 1.98
C ARG A 338 5.38 10.72 1.55
N ARG A 339 6.49 10.05 1.26
CA ARG A 339 6.54 8.63 0.90
C ARG A 339 7.02 7.82 2.08
N TYR A 340 6.10 7.15 2.78
CA TYR A 340 6.43 6.31 3.92
C TYR A 340 6.80 4.91 3.43
N SER A 341 7.94 4.40 3.90
CA SER A 341 8.42 3.05 3.61
C SER A 341 8.94 2.40 4.88
N PHE A 342 8.52 1.18 5.17
CA PHE A 342 9.19 0.38 6.19
C PHE A 342 10.45 -0.29 5.59
N ALA A 343 11.55 -0.35 6.34
CA ALA A 343 12.85 -0.81 5.84
C ALA A 343 12.84 -2.23 5.26
N PHE A 344 11.91 -3.07 5.70
CA PHE A 344 11.77 -4.46 5.26
C PHE A 344 10.55 -4.69 4.35
N ASP A 345 9.81 -3.64 4.02
CA ASP A 345 8.73 -3.73 3.04
C ASP A 345 9.33 -3.79 1.63
N LEU A 346 8.92 -4.78 0.85
CA LEU A 346 9.47 -4.97 -0.49
C LEU A 346 8.70 -4.18 -1.55
N ILE A 347 7.46 -3.78 -1.28
CA ILE A 347 6.63 -3.10 -2.28
C ILE A 347 7.22 -1.76 -2.70
N PRO A 348 7.74 -0.92 -1.79
CA PRO A 348 8.43 0.32 -2.18
C PRO A 348 9.72 0.11 -2.98
N GLN A 349 10.30 -1.08 -2.93
CA GLN A 349 11.50 -1.45 -3.70
C GLN A 349 11.15 -1.84 -5.14
N LEU A 350 9.87 -2.13 -5.42
CA LEU A 350 9.38 -2.63 -6.71
C LEU A 350 8.59 -1.55 -7.47
N PRO A 351 8.54 -1.62 -8.81
CA PRO A 351 9.55 -2.25 -9.67
C PRO A 351 10.96 -1.76 -9.33
N CYS A 352 11.96 -2.60 -9.56
CA CYS A 352 13.31 -2.33 -9.11
C CYS A 352 13.92 -1.07 -9.77
N THR A 353 14.72 -0.34 -9.01
CA THR A 353 15.49 0.83 -9.50
C THR A 353 16.98 0.50 -9.58
N PRO A 354 17.73 1.10 -10.54
CA PRO A 354 17.25 1.97 -11.63
C PRO A 354 16.56 1.20 -12.76
N ARG A 355 16.53 -0.14 -12.69
CA ARG A 355 15.99 -0.99 -13.76
C ARG A 355 15.23 -2.19 -13.21
N MET A 356 14.17 -2.56 -13.92
CA MET A 356 13.39 -3.78 -13.72
C MET A 356 13.50 -4.66 -14.96
N ALA A 357 13.74 -5.95 -14.79
CA ALA A 357 13.76 -6.93 -15.87
C ALA A 357 12.47 -6.91 -16.72
N ALA A 358 12.62 -6.91 -18.06
CA ALA A 358 11.51 -7.12 -18.99
C ALA A 358 11.39 -8.61 -19.32
N CYS A 359 10.36 -9.26 -18.81
CA CYS A 359 10.13 -10.69 -18.94
C CYS A 359 8.89 -10.98 -19.82
N PRO A 360 9.08 -11.48 -21.05
CA PRO A 360 7.98 -11.66 -22.01
C PRO A 360 7.07 -12.86 -21.71
N ASN A 361 7.53 -13.81 -20.89
CA ASN A 361 6.82 -15.07 -20.60
C ASN A 361 6.21 -15.10 -19.19
N MET A 362 5.69 -13.98 -18.70
CA MET A 362 5.05 -13.88 -17.39
C MET A 362 3.51 -13.96 -17.47
N LEU A 363 2.83 -14.03 -16.31
CA LEU A 363 1.37 -13.97 -16.21
C LEU A 363 0.86 -12.66 -16.82
N VAL A 364 1.58 -11.57 -16.56
CA VAL A 364 1.42 -10.32 -17.31
C VAL A 364 2.67 -10.11 -18.17
N PRO A 365 2.64 -10.50 -19.45
CA PRO A 365 3.75 -10.31 -20.36
C PRO A 365 4.16 -8.85 -20.44
N THR A 366 5.43 -8.57 -20.16
CA THR A 366 6.01 -7.28 -20.55
C THR A 366 6.54 -7.40 -21.98
N PRO A 367 6.19 -6.51 -22.92
CA PRO A 367 6.75 -6.53 -24.26
C PRO A 367 8.28 -6.52 -24.17
N PRO A 368 8.99 -7.09 -25.16
CA PRO A 368 10.43 -6.96 -25.24
C PRO A 368 10.82 -5.48 -25.18
N SER A 369 11.57 -5.10 -24.14
CA SER A 369 12.27 -3.81 -24.14
C SER A 369 13.51 -3.96 -25.02
N PRO A 370 13.88 -2.96 -25.84
CA PRO A 370 15.10 -3.01 -26.66
C PRO A 370 16.36 -3.33 -25.85
N THR A 371 16.38 -2.95 -24.58
CA THR A 371 17.50 -3.18 -23.66
C THR A 371 17.32 -4.41 -22.77
N GLY A 372 16.15 -5.06 -22.80
CA GLY A 372 15.77 -6.11 -21.85
C GLY A 372 15.33 -5.61 -20.47
N PHE A 373 15.22 -4.29 -20.28
CA PHE A 373 14.82 -3.68 -18.99
C PHE A 373 13.89 -2.48 -19.14
N TRP A 374 13.18 -2.17 -18.06
CA TRP A 374 12.40 -0.95 -17.86
C TRP A 374 13.10 -0.04 -16.84
N GLU A 375 13.28 1.24 -17.18
CA GLU A 375 13.97 2.22 -16.35
C GLU A 375 13.03 2.85 -15.31
N TYR A 376 13.17 2.45 -14.06
CA TYR A 376 12.36 2.97 -12.96
C TYR A 376 13.20 3.83 -12.04
N ALA A 377 12.58 4.88 -11.50
CA ALA A 377 13.14 5.73 -10.47
C ALA A 377 12.17 5.87 -9.29
N SER A 378 12.72 6.22 -8.13
CA SER A 378 11.96 6.51 -6.92
C SER A 378 11.67 8.00 -6.83
N VAL A 379 10.40 8.37 -6.67
CA VAL A 379 10.04 9.74 -6.27
C VAL A 379 10.63 10.07 -4.90
N GLY A 380 10.93 11.36 -4.69
CA GLY A 380 11.46 11.90 -3.46
C GLY A 380 10.41 11.93 -2.33
N GLY A 381 10.79 12.60 -1.25
CA GLY A 381 10.01 12.71 -0.03
C GLY A 381 9.99 11.43 0.81
N LEU A 382 10.99 10.55 0.66
CA LEU A 382 11.07 9.28 1.39
C LEU A 382 11.26 9.51 2.89
N ILE A 383 10.41 8.86 3.68
CA ILE A 383 10.52 8.66 5.12
C ILE A 383 10.69 7.16 5.34
N THR A 384 11.90 6.75 5.70
CA THR A 384 12.21 5.36 6.00
C THR A 384 11.96 5.08 7.47
N MET A 385 11.05 4.15 7.76
CA MET A 385 10.75 3.67 9.10
C MET A 385 11.57 2.42 9.36
N GLY A 386 12.41 2.46 10.39
CA GLY A 386 13.16 1.28 10.85
C GLY A 386 12.46 0.58 12.03
N PRO A 387 12.88 -0.65 12.37
CA PRO A 387 12.42 -1.36 13.58
C PRO A 387 12.55 -0.52 14.86
N GLN A 388 13.64 0.23 15.00
CA GLN A 388 13.91 1.07 16.17
C GLN A 388 12.94 2.26 16.32
N MET A 389 12.17 2.57 15.28
CA MET A 389 11.15 3.64 15.30
C MET A 389 9.78 3.12 15.72
N MET A 390 9.63 1.81 15.94
CA MET A 390 8.36 1.22 16.35
C MET A 390 8.13 1.48 17.84
N PRO A 391 6.98 2.04 18.23
CA PRO A 391 6.70 2.40 19.63
C PRO A 391 6.57 1.18 20.56
N GLN A 392 6.39 -0.04 20.00
CA GLN A 392 6.39 -1.29 20.77
C GLN A 392 7.23 -2.34 20.04
N GLN A 393 7.86 -3.22 20.81
CA GLN A 393 8.56 -4.41 20.30
C GLN A 393 9.66 -4.13 19.24
N PRO A 394 10.51 -3.09 19.34
CA PRO A 394 11.49 -2.76 18.29
C PRO A 394 12.48 -3.90 17.97
N THR A 395 12.89 -4.68 18.98
CA THR A 395 13.75 -5.86 18.80
C THR A 395 13.09 -6.94 17.96
N GLN A 396 11.81 -7.21 18.25
CA GLN A 396 10.99 -8.14 17.50
C GLN A 396 10.83 -7.67 16.03
N TRP A 397 10.49 -6.40 15.81
CA TRP A 397 10.41 -5.84 14.45
C TRP A 397 11.72 -6.03 13.66
N ASN A 398 12.87 -6.08 14.33
CA ASN A 398 14.18 -6.32 13.71
C ASN A 398 14.36 -7.75 13.16
N PHE A 399 13.61 -8.73 13.67
CA PHE A 399 13.66 -10.10 13.15
C PHE A 399 13.11 -10.23 11.72
N LEU A 400 12.39 -9.22 11.23
CA LEU A 400 11.92 -9.14 9.85
C LEU A 400 13.02 -8.69 8.85
N VAL A 401 14.29 -8.66 9.26
CA VAL A 401 15.42 -8.40 8.36
C VAL A 401 15.61 -9.50 7.30
N ALA A 402 15.16 -10.70 7.63
CA ALA A 402 15.17 -11.84 6.74
C ALA A 402 13.76 -12.37 6.54
N ILE A 403 13.53 -12.93 5.36
CA ILE A 403 12.24 -13.55 5.04
C ILE A 403 12.38 -15.05 5.08
N THR A 404 11.56 -15.68 5.92
CA THR A 404 11.39 -17.13 5.92
C THR A 404 10.18 -17.47 5.04
N PRO A 405 10.33 -18.23 3.95
CA PRO A 405 9.24 -18.49 3.00
C PRO A 405 7.96 -19.05 3.64
N CYS A 406 8.08 -19.93 4.64
CA CYS A 406 6.92 -20.48 5.36
C CYS A 406 6.15 -19.44 6.20
N GLN A 407 6.81 -18.35 6.56
CA GLN A 407 6.25 -17.24 7.33
C GLN A 407 5.91 -16.05 6.44
N ALA A 408 6.07 -16.16 5.13
CA ALA A 408 6.08 -14.97 4.30
C ALA A 408 4.69 -14.27 4.26
N VAL A 409 3.60 -14.98 4.56
CA VAL A 409 2.30 -14.32 4.81
C VAL A 409 2.33 -13.40 6.04
N ARG A 410 2.90 -13.88 7.14
CA ARG A 410 3.09 -13.10 8.38
C ARG A 410 4.06 -11.95 8.14
N PHE A 411 5.15 -12.22 7.43
CA PHE A 411 6.14 -11.23 7.03
C PHE A 411 5.47 -10.08 6.30
N VAL A 412 4.72 -10.32 5.23
CA VAL A 412 4.08 -9.25 4.45
C VAL A 412 3.05 -8.51 5.28
N ALA A 413 2.21 -9.22 6.05
CA ALA A 413 1.24 -8.56 6.91
C ALA A 413 1.96 -7.59 7.88
N ALA A 414 3.06 -8.04 8.48
CA ALA A 414 3.88 -7.25 9.38
C ALA A 414 4.55 -6.07 8.67
N THR A 415 5.34 -6.32 7.62
CA THR A 415 6.19 -5.32 6.97
C THR A 415 5.41 -4.34 6.10
N HIS A 416 4.32 -4.78 5.46
CA HIS A 416 3.60 -4.00 4.45
C HIS A 416 2.34 -3.30 4.99
N SER A 417 1.80 -3.74 6.13
CA SER A 417 0.56 -3.18 6.70
C SER A 417 0.70 -2.81 8.17
N CYS A 418 1.11 -3.75 9.02
CA CYS A 418 1.17 -3.51 10.47
C CYS A 418 2.25 -2.50 10.86
N SER A 419 3.39 -2.48 10.17
CA SER A 419 4.50 -1.55 10.42
C SER A 419 4.05 -0.08 10.35
N TYR A 420 3.25 0.26 9.34
CA TYR A 420 2.68 1.60 9.14
C TYR A 420 1.68 1.94 10.24
N SER A 421 0.79 1.01 10.58
CA SER A 421 -0.16 1.18 11.69
C SER A 421 0.57 1.42 13.01
N CYS A 422 1.61 0.62 13.25
CA CYS A 422 2.37 0.68 14.47
C CYS A 422 3.13 2.00 14.58
N PHE A 423 3.94 2.33 13.57
CA PHE A 423 4.69 3.57 13.53
C PHE A 423 3.77 4.79 13.66
N LEU A 424 2.70 4.89 12.87
CA LEU A 424 1.86 6.09 12.85
C LEU A 424 0.99 6.23 14.11
N SER A 425 0.68 5.14 14.81
CA SER A 425 -0.14 5.18 16.03
C SER A 425 0.43 6.08 17.12
N GLN A 426 1.75 6.25 17.16
CA GLN A 426 2.43 7.07 18.16
C GLN A 426 2.02 8.55 18.10
N PHE A 427 1.56 9.03 16.92
CA PHE A 427 1.12 10.41 16.73
C PHE A 427 -0.33 10.66 17.14
N ALA A 428 -1.06 9.60 17.48
CA ALA A 428 -2.47 9.68 17.87
C ALA A 428 -2.78 9.04 19.22
N GLY A 429 -1.83 8.31 19.81
CA GLY A 429 -2.08 7.49 20.98
C GLY A 429 -3.12 6.39 20.73
N ASP A 430 -3.22 5.88 19.49
CA ASP A 430 -4.16 4.80 19.19
C ASP A 430 -3.67 3.49 19.82
N LEU A 431 -4.52 2.88 20.64
CA LEU A 431 -4.25 1.58 21.26
C LEU A 431 -4.50 0.43 20.28
N ASN A 432 -5.26 0.63 19.21
CA ASN A 432 -5.40 -0.33 18.11
C ASN A 432 -4.30 -0.14 17.06
N ASN A 433 -3.06 -0.30 17.51
CA ASN A 433 -1.85 0.06 16.76
C ASN A 433 -1.23 -1.06 15.93
N SER A 434 -1.67 -2.32 16.05
CA SER A 434 -1.06 -3.47 15.36
C SER A 434 0.45 -3.64 15.62
N CYS A 435 0.95 -3.15 16.76
CA CYS A 435 2.38 -3.13 17.04
C CYS A 435 2.95 -4.44 17.56
N LEU A 436 2.13 -5.35 18.08
CA LEU A 436 2.62 -6.58 18.70
C LEU A 436 2.75 -7.69 17.64
N LEU A 437 3.95 -8.23 17.47
CA LEU A 437 4.25 -9.33 16.56
C LEU A 437 4.29 -10.69 17.28
N TRP A 438 4.81 -10.80 18.50
CA TRP A 438 4.93 -12.09 19.20
C TRP A 438 4.39 -12.05 20.64
N ASP A 439 3.95 -13.21 21.12
CA ASP A 439 3.38 -13.39 22.46
C ASP A 439 4.43 -13.60 23.57
N LYS A 440 3.98 -13.25 24.78
CA LYS A 440 4.55 -13.27 26.13
C LYS A 440 5.32 -14.53 26.54
N ASN A 441 5.08 -15.68 25.90
CA ASN A 441 5.61 -16.99 26.33
C ASN A 441 6.69 -17.57 25.39
N THR A 442 7.22 -16.79 24.45
CA THR A 442 8.34 -17.26 23.63
C THR A 442 9.60 -17.41 24.50
N PRO A 443 10.31 -18.56 24.49
CA PRO A 443 11.35 -18.89 25.48
C PRO A 443 12.62 -18.04 25.43
N TYR A 444 12.72 -17.04 24.54
CA TYR A 444 13.90 -16.19 24.44
C TYR A 444 13.85 -15.09 25.48
N GLY A 445 14.33 -15.44 26.68
CA GLY A 445 14.38 -14.59 27.86
C GLY A 445 15.26 -13.38 27.65
N GLN A 446 14.65 -12.25 27.30
CA GLN A 446 14.70 -10.99 28.04
C GLN A 446 13.41 -10.23 27.72
N GLY A 447 12.41 -10.48 28.56
CA GLY A 447 11.08 -9.92 28.41
C GLY A 447 11.09 -8.39 28.48
N VAL A 448 10.48 -7.77 27.47
CA VAL A 448 9.65 -6.61 27.75
C VAL A 448 8.22 -7.12 27.83
N VAL A 449 7.81 -7.40 29.07
CA VAL A 449 6.43 -7.66 29.44
C VAL A 449 5.63 -6.39 29.18
N GLY A 450 4.52 -6.49 28.44
CA GLY A 450 3.52 -5.42 28.37
C GLY A 450 3.88 -4.29 27.40
N GLY A 451 3.15 -4.25 26.30
CA GLY A 451 3.01 -3.07 25.46
C GLY A 451 1.54 -2.73 25.35
N ALA A 452 1.19 -1.45 25.41
CA ALA A 452 -0.16 -1.01 25.08
C ALA A 452 -0.35 -1.18 23.56
N GLY A 453 -1.26 -2.03 23.11
CA GLY A 453 -1.42 -2.27 21.68
C GLY A 453 -2.28 -3.45 21.27
N THR A 454 -2.40 -3.65 19.96
CA THR A 454 -3.03 -4.83 19.35
C THR A 454 -2.01 -5.65 18.58
N TYR A 455 -2.25 -6.96 18.49
CA TYR A 455 -1.43 -7.83 17.65
C TYR A 455 -1.63 -7.51 16.17
N CYS A 456 -0.52 -7.49 15.44
CA CYS A 456 -0.53 -7.40 14.00
C CYS A 456 -1.46 -8.47 13.43
N ALA A 457 -2.41 -8.08 12.59
CA ALA A 457 -3.31 -9.02 11.95
C ALA A 457 -4.00 -10.01 12.92
N ALA A 458 -4.30 -9.58 14.16
CA ALA A 458 -5.00 -10.39 15.15
C ALA A 458 -6.31 -10.98 14.61
N GLY A 459 -7.04 -10.17 13.84
CA GLY A 459 -8.27 -10.57 13.15
C GLY A 459 -8.12 -11.65 12.08
N LEU A 460 -6.89 -11.95 11.65
CA LEU A 460 -6.55 -13.00 10.71
C LEU A 460 -5.96 -14.24 11.40
N GLY A 461 -5.83 -14.22 12.73
CA GLY A 461 -5.14 -15.28 13.48
C GLY A 461 -3.67 -15.43 13.10
N LEU A 462 -3.05 -14.41 12.48
CA LEU A 462 -1.64 -14.46 12.09
C LEU A 462 -0.72 -14.31 13.31
N PHE A 463 -1.13 -13.51 14.30
CA PHE A 463 -0.40 -13.27 15.55
C PHE A 463 -1.34 -13.10 16.76
N PRO A 464 -1.06 -13.71 17.92
CA PRO A 464 -0.32 -14.95 18.13
C PRO A 464 -1.28 -16.15 18.12
N VAL A 465 -0.89 -17.24 17.46
CA VAL A 465 -1.39 -18.56 17.86
C VAL A 465 -0.23 -19.26 18.56
N THR A 466 -0.40 -19.38 19.87
CA THR A 466 0.50 -19.94 20.88
C THR A 466 0.53 -21.46 20.78
N ASP A 467 1.68 -22.01 20.38
CA ASP A 467 2.30 -23.25 20.89
C ASP A 467 3.28 -23.80 19.82
N GLY A 468 4.52 -23.30 19.83
CA GLY A 468 5.61 -23.77 18.96
C GLY A 468 6.72 -22.74 18.72
N ALA A 469 7.96 -23.20 18.50
CA ALA A 469 9.07 -22.35 18.10
C ALA A 469 8.77 -21.73 16.73
N GLN A 470 8.55 -20.41 16.69
CA GLN A 470 8.06 -19.74 15.48
C GLN A 470 9.18 -19.41 14.48
N TYR A 471 10.44 -19.36 14.91
CA TYR A 471 11.60 -19.22 14.03
C TYR A 471 12.68 -20.18 14.54
N PRO A 472 13.51 -20.76 13.65
CA PRO A 472 14.71 -21.45 14.09
C PRO A 472 15.54 -20.50 14.96
N GLU A 473 16.10 -21.02 16.06
CA GLU A 473 16.99 -20.28 16.94
C GLU A 473 18.03 -19.54 16.10
N TYR A 474 18.28 -18.27 16.43
CA TYR A 474 19.26 -17.44 15.74
C TYR A 474 20.57 -18.22 15.57
N ILE A 475 20.91 -18.58 14.33
CA ILE A 475 22.30 -18.90 14.01
C ILE A 475 23.03 -17.57 14.13
N ASN A 476 23.88 -17.45 15.14
CA ASN A 476 24.63 -16.24 15.40
C ASN A 476 25.55 -15.98 14.19
N PHE A 477 25.24 -14.97 13.37
CA PHE A 477 26.02 -14.61 12.16
C PHE A 477 27.38 -13.95 12.49
N ALA A 478 27.89 -14.14 13.70
CA ALA A 478 29.10 -13.53 14.21
C ALA A 478 30.31 -14.47 14.25
N ASP A 479 30.18 -15.74 13.82
CA ASP A 479 31.26 -16.72 13.73
C ASP A 479 31.56 -17.14 12.28
#